data_AF-A0A2J1DU42-F1
#
_entry.id   AF-A0A2J1DU42-F1
#
_cell.length_a   1.000
_cell.length_b   1.000
_cell.length_c   1.000
_cell.angle_alpha   90.00
_cell.angle_beta   90.00
_cell.angle_gamma   90.00
#
_symmetry.space_group_name_H-M   'P 1'
#
loop_
_entity.id
_entity.type
_entity.pdbx_description
1 polymer ?
#
loop_
_entity_poly.entity_id
_entity_poly.type
_entity_poly.pdbx_seq_one_letter_code
_entity_poly.pdbx_strand_id
1 'polypeptide(L)'
;MQLLAAATRVSLEDCLLVVYKPDAAGNIDQSDLVVKRERMLKAYKAGYNLIILNDLEQTLAQTAGFLIERGIPADTKVIVGEQMGTESQKITGKSISEVSRGTSHWMSCMAVKQSES
;
A
#
# COMPACT_ATOMS: atom_id res chain seq x y z
N MET A 1 -2.23 -4.09 10.59
CA MET A 1 -2.77 -4.84 9.44
C MET A 1 -4.25 -5.15 9.54
N GLN A 2 -4.67 -5.99 10.50
CA GLN A 2 -6.10 -6.31 10.71
C GLN A 2 -6.97 -5.05 10.90
N LEU A 3 -6.49 -4.06 11.66
CA LEU A 3 -7.19 -2.79 11.85
C LEU A 3 -7.43 -2.02 10.53
N LEU A 4 -6.44 -1.99 9.63
CA LEU A 4 -6.59 -1.31 8.33
C LEU A 4 -7.54 -2.08 7.42
N ALA A 5 -7.45 -3.41 7.38
CA ALA A 5 -8.37 -4.25 6.61
C ALA A 5 -9.82 -4.06 7.07
N ALA A 6 -10.05 -4.07 8.39
CA ALA A 6 -11.37 -3.80 8.98
C ALA A 6 -11.88 -2.40 8.64
N ALA A 7 -11.04 -1.36 8.76
CA ALA A 7 -11.41 0.01 8.39
C ALA A 7 -11.75 0.14 6.90
N THR A 8 -11.08 -0.63 6.05
CA THR A 8 -11.29 -0.65 4.60
C THR A 8 -12.47 -1.56 4.20
N ARG A 9 -13.03 -2.30 5.17
CA ARG A 9 -14.11 -3.30 4.99
C ARG A 9 -13.74 -4.33 3.91
N VAL A 10 -12.56 -4.91 4.05
CA VAL A 10 -12.07 -6.00 3.18
C VAL A 10 -11.68 -7.20 4.04
N SER A 11 -11.90 -8.41 3.51
CA SER A 11 -11.36 -9.62 4.12
C SER A 11 -9.85 -9.65 3.90
N LEU A 12 -9.10 -10.12 4.90
CA LEU A 12 -7.67 -10.32 4.75
C LEU A 12 -7.34 -11.47 3.78
N GLU A 13 -8.25 -12.42 3.59
CA GLU A 13 -8.08 -13.52 2.63
C GLU A 13 -8.07 -13.01 1.18
N ASP A 14 -8.77 -11.91 0.93
CA ASP A 14 -8.86 -11.23 -0.37
C ASP A 14 -7.80 -10.12 -0.51
N CYS A 15 -6.76 -10.15 0.32
CA CYS A 15 -5.69 -9.15 0.32
C CYS A 15 -4.32 -9.77 0.06
N LEU A 16 -3.55 -9.14 -0.82
CA LEU A 16 -2.11 -9.27 -0.80
C LEU A 16 -1.51 -8.31 0.24
N LEU A 17 -0.80 -8.86 1.22
CA LEU A 17 0.04 -8.10 2.13
C LEU A 17 1.43 -7.83 1.52
N VAL A 18 1.85 -6.57 1.50
CA VAL A 18 3.15 -6.12 0.99
C VAL A 18 3.93 -5.46 2.12
N VAL A 19 5.05 -6.07 2.46
CA VAL A 19 6.03 -5.57 3.43
C VAL A 19 7.39 -5.55 2.74
N TYR A 20 8.14 -4.48 2.92
CA TYR A 20 9.48 -4.32 2.39
C TYR A 20 10.52 -4.88 3.35
N LYS A 21 11.61 -5.41 2.80
CA LYS A 21 12.72 -5.99 3.56
C LYS A 21 14.00 -5.23 3.22
N PRO A 22 14.83 -4.87 4.22
CA PRO A 22 16.15 -4.34 3.94
C PRO A 22 17.11 -5.43 3.43
N ASP A 23 18.12 -5.01 2.68
CA ASP A 23 19.28 -5.79 2.29
C ASP A 23 20.25 -5.98 3.48
N ALA A 24 21.38 -6.64 3.25
CA ALA A 24 22.38 -6.89 4.29
C ALA A 24 23.04 -5.62 4.86
N ALA A 25 22.97 -4.50 4.14
CA ALA A 25 23.48 -3.19 4.55
C ALA A 25 22.41 -2.29 5.18
N GLY A 26 21.16 -2.76 5.26
CA GLY A 26 20.03 -1.98 5.80
C GLY A 26 19.31 -1.10 4.79
N ASN A 27 19.71 -1.11 3.50
CA ASN A 27 19.04 -0.37 2.43
C ASN A 27 17.91 -1.20 1.84
N ILE A 28 17.11 -0.64 0.93
CA ILE A 28 16.10 -1.45 0.24
C ILE A 28 16.73 -2.53 -0.66
N ASP A 29 16.28 -3.78 -0.50
CA ASP A 29 16.66 -4.86 -1.43
C ASP A 29 15.94 -4.66 -2.78
N GLN A 30 16.69 -4.21 -3.79
CA GLN A 30 16.16 -3.93 -5.13
C GLN A 30 15.63 -5.18 -5.84
N SER A 31 16.22 -6.35 -5.58
CA SER A 31 15.78 -7.59 -6.22
C SER A 31 14.45 -8.04 -5.63
N ASP A 32 14.31 -7.98 -4.30
CA ASP A 32 13.05 -8.25 -3.61
C ASP A 32 11.97 -7.21 -3.97
N LEU A 33 12.34 -5.94 -4.12
CA LEU A 33 11.42 -4.87 -4.53
C LEU A 33 10.81 -5.13 -5.91
N VAL A 34 11.60 -5.56 -6.89
CA VAL A 34 11.10 -5.91 -8.24
C VAL A 34 10.08 -7.04 -8.15
N VAL A 35 10.40 -8.11 -7.41
CA VAL A 35 9.49 -9.26 -7.23
C VAL A 35 8.18 -8.84 -6.54
N LYS A 36 8.24 -8.00 -5.50
CA LYS A 36 7.04 -7.48 -4.82
C LYS A 36 6.19 -6.63 -5.75
N ARG A 37 6.82 -5.78 -6.56
CA ARG A 37 6.14 -4.92 -7.54
C ARG A 37 5.37 -5.74 -8.57
N GLU A 38 5.98 -6.79 -9.12
CA GLU A 38 5.29 -7.71 -10.03
C GLU A 38 4.15 -8.46 -9.33
N ARG A 39 4.40 -8.94 -8.10
CA ARG A 39 3.38 -9.63 -7.29
C ARG A 39 2.19 -8.73 -6.97
N MET A 40 2.42 -7.45 -6.67
CA MET A 40 1.36 -6.45 -6.46
C MET A 40 0.47 -6.33 -7.70
N LEU A 41 1.08 -6.10 -8.87
CA LEU A 41 0.32 -5.96 -10.11
C LEU A 41 -0.44 -7.24 -10.48
N LYS A 42 0.17 -8.41 -10.29
CA LYS A 42 -0.46 -9.70 -10.56
C LYS A 42 -1.65 -9.94 -9.64
N ALA A 43 -1.50 -9.70 -8.33
CA ALA A 43 -2.58 -9.86 -7.36
C ALA A 43 -3.71 -8.88 -7.63
N TYR A 44 -3.40 -7.60 -7.89
CA TYR A 44 -4.40 -6.61 -8.22
C TYR A 44 -5.18 -7.02 -9.47
N LYS A 45 -4.50 -7.37 -10.58
CA LYS A 45 -5.17 -7.85 -11.80
C LYS A 45 -6.03 -9.11 -11.60
N ALA A 46 -5.72 -9.93 -10.61
CA ALA A 46 -6.47 -11.12 -10.26
C ALA A 46 -7.67 -10.86 -9.31
N GLY A 47 -7.96 -9.60 -9.00
CA GLY A 47 -9.11 -9.22 -8.15
C GLY A 47 -8.79 -9.10 -6.67
N TYR A 48 -7.52 -9.24 -6.25
CA TYR A 48 -7.14 -9.05 -4.85
C TYR A 48 -6.98 -7.56 -4.51
N ASN A 49 -7.36 -7.21 -3.28
CA ASN A 49 -6.99 -5.95 -2.67
C ASN A 49 -5.50 -5.96 -2.32
N LEU A 50 -4.90 -4.78 -2.19
CA LEU A 50 -3.52 -4.66 -1.71
C LEU A 50 -3.54 -3.99 -0.34
N ILE A 51 -2.75 -4.51 0.61
CA ILE A 51 -2.40 -3.75 1.80
C ILE A 51 -0.88 -3.63 1.88
N ILE A 52 -0.41 -2.39 1.86
CA ILE A 52 1.00 -2.03 1.72
C ILE A 52 1.44 -1.28 2.97
N LEU A 53 2.53 -1.73 3.57
CA LEU A 53 3.17 -1.02 4.68
C LEU A 53 4.17 -0.02 4.13
N ASN A 54 4.20 1.15 4.75
CA ASN A 54 5.24 2.13 4.50
C ASN A 54 6.59 1.59 5.02
N ASP A 55 7.65 1.88 4.28
CA ASP A 55 9.03 1.69 4.71
C ASP A 55 9.81 3.00 4.54
N LEU A 56 10.97 3.12 5.20
CA LEU A 56 11.82 4.32 5.10
C LEU A 56 12.30 4.55 3.66
N GLU A 57 12.69 3.49 2.97
CA GLU A 57 13.24 3.54 1.62
C GLU A 57 12.18 3.31 0.53
N GLN A 58 11.01 2.76 0.91
CA GLN A 58 9.84 2.59 0.05
C GLN A 58 8.58 3.15 0.72
N THR A 59 8.38 4.44 0.51
CA THR A 59 7.22 5.18 1.00
C THR A 59 5.93 4.79 0.28
N LEU A 60 4.79 5.11 0.90
CA LEU A 60 3.49 4.98 0.26
C LEU A 60 3.41 5.78 -1.05
N ALA A 61 4.02 6.97 -1.08
CA ALA A 61 4.03 7.83 -2.27
C ALA A 61 4.77 7.18 -3.45
N GLN A 62 5.95 6.60 -3.20
CA GLN A 62 6.71 5.86 -4.22
C GLN A 62 5.94 4.63 -4.72
N THR A 63 5.28 3.90 -3.81
CA THR A 63 4.48 2.73 -4.19
C THR A 63 3.26 3.14 -5.03
N ALA A 64 2.56 4.20 -4.62
CA ALA A 64 1.41 4.73 -5.35
C ALA A 64 1.82 5.24 -6.75
N GLY A 65 2.94 5.97 -6.85
CA GLY A 65 3.49 6.42 -8.13
C GLY A 65 3.77 5.24 -9.07
N PHE A 66 4.44 4.21 -8.57
CA PHE A 66 4.69 2.98 -9.34
C PHE A 66 3.38 2.32 -9.82
N LEU A 67 2.36 2.21 -8.97
CA LEU A 67 1.10 1.58 -9.33
C LEU A 67 0.36 2.38 -10.44
N ILE A 68 0.39 3.72 -10.38
CA ILE A 68 -0.17 4.59 -11.42
C ILE A 68 0.57 4.42 -12.74
N GLU A 69 1.91 4.45 -12.73
CA GLU A 69 2.75 4.23 -13.91
C GLU A 69 2.46 2.88 -14.59
N ARG A 70 1.97 1.90 -13.82
CA ARG A 70 1.63 0.55 -14.29
C ARG A 70 0.15 0.38 -14.65
N GLY A 71 -0.60 1.47 -14.69
CA GLY A 71 -1.96 1.53 -15.25
C GLY A 71 -3.08 1.37 -14.22
N ILE A 72 -2.80 1.47 -12.92
CA ILE A 72 -3.88 1.64 -11.93
C ILE A 72 -4.47 3.05 -12.09
N PRO A 73 -5.80 3.21 -12.25
CA PRO A 73 -6.42 4.52 -12.42
C PRO A 73 -6.07 5.50 -11.29
N ALA A 74 -5.75 6.74 -11.65
CA ALA A 74 -5.29 7.78 -10.71
C ALA A 74 -6.33 8.13 -9.63
N ASP A 75 -7.62 7.91 -9.91
CA ASP A 75 -8.77 8.11 -9.04
C ASP A 75 -9.13 6.88 -8.18
N THR A 76 -8.37 5.76 -8.32
CA THR A 76 -8.55 4.55 -7.51
C THR A 76 -8.58 4.91 -6.03
N LYS A 77 -9.64 4.50 -5.33
CA LYS A 77 -9.82 4.79 -3.91
C LYS A 77 -8.85 3.98 -3.06
N VAL A 78 -8.15 4.68 -2.17
CA VAL A 78 -7.18 4.15 -1.22
C VAL A 78 -7.58 4.60 0.18
N ILE A 79 -7.48 3.70 1.15
CA ILE A 79 -7.56 4.04 2.57
C ILE A 79 -6.15 4.07 3.14
N VAL A 80 -5.73 5.21 3.68
CA VAL A 80 -4.45 5.37 4.37
C VAL A 80 -4.69 5.37 5.87
N GLY A 81 -4.04 4.43 6.56
CA GLY A 81 -3.97 4.36 8.01
C GLY A 81 -2.61 4.84 8.50
N GLU A 82 -2.59 5.88 9.32
CA GLU A 82 -1.38 6.40 9.96
C GLU A 82 -1.43 6.07 11.46
N GLN A 83 -0.29 5.60 11.99
CA GLN A 83 -0.11 5.30 13.40
C GLN A 83 -1.18 4.36 13.97
N MET A 84 -1.56 3.35 13.20
CA MET A 84 -2.62 2.41 13.56
C MET A 84 -2.34 1.71 14.89
N GLY A 85 -3.32 1.68 15.78
CA GLY A 85 -3.22 1.09 17.12
C GLY A 85 -2.67 2.02 18.21
N THR A 86 -2.36 3.28 17.90
CA THR A 86 -1.97 4.29 18.90
C THR A 86 -3.08 5.33 19.12
N GLU A 87 -2.92 6.16 20.15
CA GLU A 87 -3.83 7.30 20.41
C GLU A 87 -3.82 8.34 19.27
N SER A 88 -2.74 8.39 18.48
CA SER A 88 -2.59 9.29 17.34
C SER A 88 -3.06 8.69 16.01
N GLN A 89 -3.77 7.56 16.05
CA GLN A 89 -4.27 6.88 14.85
C GLN A 89 -5.13 7.81 13.98
N LYS A 90 -4.87 7.81 12.68
CA LYS A 90 -5.69 8.49 11.67
C LYS A 90 -6.01 7.54 10.51
N ILE A 91 -7.24 7.60 10.02
CA ILE A 91 -7.69 6.83 8.85
C ILE A 91 -8.30 7.82 7.87
N THR A 92 -7.75 7.86 6.66
CA THR A 92 -8.18 8.82 5.63
C THR A 92 -8.44 8.11 4.31
N GLY A 93 -9.54 8.46 3.64
CA GLY A 93 -9.80 8.05 2.27
C GLY A 93 -9.19 9.07 1.31
N LYS A 94 -8.45 8.59 0.31
CA LYS A 94 -7.77 9.39 -0.72
C LYS A 94 -7.82 8.66 -2.07
N SER A 95 -7.58 9.36 -3.15
CA SER A 95 -7.20 8.73 -4.41
C SER A 95 -5.73 8.29 -4.39
N ILE A 96 -5.38 7.29 -5.19
CA ILE A 96 -3.99 6.85 -5.30
C ILE A 96 -3.06 7.97 -5.80
N SER A 97 -3.57 8.91 -6.62
CA SER A 97 -2.81 10.08 -7.07
C SER A 97 -2.54 11.12 -5.98
N GLU A 98 -3.45 11.26 -5.01
CA GLU A 98 -3.20 12.09 -3.83
C GLU A 98 -2.13 11.47 -2.94
N VAL A 99 -2.14 10.13 -2.80
CA VAL A 99 -1.10 9.42 -2.04
C VAL A 99 0.27 9.55 -2.74
N SER A 100 0.33 9.46 -4.06
CA SER A 100 1.59 9.55 -4.82
C SER A 100 2.28 10.90 -4.72
N ARG A 101 1.56 11.96 -4.33
CA ARG A 101 2.07 13.33 -4.19
C ARG A 101 2.26 13.74 -2.72
N GLY A 102 1.76 12.94 -1.79
CA GLY A 102 1.76 13.26 -0.37
C GLY A 102 3.03 12.79 0.34
N THR A 103 3.15 13.22 1.59
CA THR A 103 4.02 12.58 2.58
C THR A 103 3.17 11.76 3.53
N SER A 104 3.79 10.82 4.22
CA SER A 104 3.12 9.99 5.23
C SER A 104 4.05 9.76 6.40
N HIS A 105 3.49 9.56 7.58
CA HIS A 105 4.28 9.17 8.74
C HIS A 105 4.99 7.83 8.48
N TRP A 106 6.17 7.58 9.09
CA TRP A 106 6.92 6.34 8.85
C TRP A 106 6.09 5.09 9.21
N MET A 107 5.27 5.20 10.27
CA MET A 107 4.30 4.19 10.70
C MET A 107 2.95 4.36 9.98
N SER A 108 2.97 4.31 8.65
CA SER A 108 1.76 4.37 7.82
C SER A 108 1.56 3.10 7.01
N CYS A 109 0.33 2.86 6.58
CA CYS A 109 -0.02 1.79 5.67
C CYS A 109 -1.16 2.24 4.77
N MET A 110 -1.28 1.66 3.59
CA MET A 110 -2.38 1.94 2.68
C MET A 110 -3.04 0.66 2.19
N ALA A 111 -4.36 0.72 2.01
CA ALA A 111 -5.14 -0.33 1.38
C ALA A 111 -5.69 0.18 0.04
N VAL A 112 -5.32 -0.47 -1.05
CA VAL A 112 -5.82 -0.20 -2.40
C VAL A 112 -6.93 -1.21 -2.67
N LYS A 113 -8.18 -0.74 -2.74
CA LYS A 113 -9.31 -1.62 -3.01
C LYS A 113 -9.40 -1.95 -4.50
N GLN A 114 -9.85 -3.15 -4.79
CA GLN A 114 -10.41 -3.43 -6.10
C GLN A 114 -11.76 -2.74 -6.25
N SER A 115 -12.07 -2.34 -7.49
CA SER A 115 -13.41 -1.85 -7.82
C SER A 115 -14.38 -3.02 -7.67
N GLU A 116 -15.48 -2.81 -6.94
CA GLU A 116 -16.57 -3.78 -6.89
C GLU A 116 -17.06 -3.99 -8.33
N SER A 117 -16.99 -5.23 -8.81
CA SER A 117 -17.48 -5.63 -10.13
C SER A 117 -19.00 -5.74 -10.14
#